data_AF-A0A1J3IC52-F1
#
_entry.id   AF-A0A1J3IC52-F1
#
_cell.length_a   1.000
_cell.length_b   1.000
_cell.length_c   1.000
_cell.angle_alpha   90.00
_cell.angle_beta   90.00
_cell.angle_gamma   90.00
#
_symmetry.space_group_name_H-M   'P 1'
#
loop_
_entity.id
_entity.type
_entity.pdbx_description
1 polymer ?
#
loop_
_entity_poly.entity_id
_entity_poly.type
_entity_poly.pdbx_seq_one_letter_code
_entity_poly.pdbx_strand_id
1 'polypeptide(L)'
;LSFTSFSFSTPKLQPVKPKPYKKRNEPVSAILVFGDSTVDPGNNNYIKTIFRCNFPPYGLDFKNNIPTGRFCNGRLVTDFLGSYIGVKENVPAYL
;
A
#
# COMPACT_ATOMS: atom_id res chain seq x y z
N LEU A 1 -32.99 -3.46 49.42
CA LEU A 1 -32.20 -3.89 48.25
C LEU A 1 -30.99 -2.96 48.13
N SER A 2 -29.81 -3.41 48.59
CA SER A 2 -28.60 -2.59 48.58
C SER A 2 -27.84 -2.86 47.29
N PHE A 3 -27.65 -1.83 46.46
CA PHE A 3 -26.87 -1.91 45.23
C PHE A 3 -25.39 -1.72 45.59
N THR A 4 -24.64 -2.80 45.66
CA THR A 4 -23.18 -2.75 45.71
C THR A 4 -22.64 -2.39 44.33
N SER A 5 -22.09 -1.18 44.21
CA SER A 5 -21.37 -0.76 43.01
C SER A 5 -20.01 -1.48 42.95
N PHE A 6 -19.82 -2.30 41.92
CA PHE A 6 -18.51 -2.89 41.61
C PHE A 6 -17.77 -1.97 40.64
N SER A 7 -16.66 -1.38 41.10
CA SER A 7 -15.75 -0.63 40.24
C SER A 7 -14.70 -1.57 39.66
N PHE A 8 -14.71 -1.73 38.33
CA PHE A 8 -13.67 -2.49 37.63
C PHE A 8 -12.45 -1.58 37.39
N SER A 9 -11.33 -1.91 38.03
CA SER A 9 -10.03 -1.29 37.77
C SER A 9 -9.47 -1.81 36.46
N THR A 10 -9.25 -0.92 35.48
CA THR A 10 -8.61 -1.30 34.21
C THR A 10 -7.11 -1.54 34.45
N PRO A 11 -6.55 -2.66 33.95
CA PRO A 11 -5.11 -2.90 34.04
C PRO A 11 -4.38 -1.83 33.22
N LYS A 12 -3.47 -1.11 33.87
CA LYS A 12 -2.62 -0.09 33.26
C LYS A 12 -1.68 -0.77 32.26
N LEU A 13 -1.96 -0.63 30.97
CA LEU A 13 -1.08 -1.12 29.91
C LEU A 13 0.30 -0.45 30.07
N GLN A 14 1.32 -1.25 30.35
CA GLN A 14 2.68 -0.76 30.38
C GLN A 14 3.12 -0.50 28.93
N PRO A 15 3.69 0.67 28.61
CA PRO A 15 4.16 0.96 27.27
C PRO A 15 5.30 0.00 26.93
N VAL A 16 5.05 -0.93 26.01
CA VAL A 16 6.09 -1.81 25.48
C VAL A 16 7.03 -0.92 24.66
N LYS A 17 8.27 -0.76 25.14
CA LYS A 17 9.30 -0.06 24.37
C LYS A 17 9.56 -0.87 23.10
N PRO A 18 9.36 -0.31 21.90
CA PRO A 18 9.66 -1.03 20.67
C PRO A 18 11.14 -1.39 20.66
N LYS A 19 11.45 -2.64 20.31
CA LYS A 19 12.85 -3.05 20.11
C LYS A 19 13.46 -2.13 19.04
N PRO A 20 14.68 -1.61 19.25
CA PRO A 20 15.32 -0.74 18.28
C PRO A 20 15.45 -1.50 16.96
N TYR A 21 14.92 -0.92 15.89
CA TYR A 21 15.00 -1.51 14.56
C TYR A 21 16.47 -1.54 14.13
N LYS A 22 17.02 -2.74 13.95
CA LYS A 22 18.39 -2.91 13.45
C LYS A 22 18.41 -2.50 11.98
N LYS A 23 18.86 -1.28 11.70
CA LYS A 23 19.04 -0.76 10.35
C LYS A 23 20.07 -1.63 9.62
N ARG A 24 19.61 -2.51 8.74
CA ARG A 24 20.47 -3.22 7.79
C ARG A 24 20.77 -2.22 6.67
N ASN A 25 22.05 -1.94 6.42
CA ASN A 25 22.49 -1.14 5.27
C ASN A 25 22.57 -1.99 3.99
N GLU A 26 21.79 -3.06 3.93
CA GLU A 26 21.74 -3.95 2.77
C GLU A 26 20.82 -3.33 1.72
N PRO A 27 21.25 -3.22 0.46
CA PRO A 27 20.39 -2.74 -0.60
C PRO A 27 19.22 -3.71 -0.78
N VAL A 28 18.00 -3.17 -0.78
CA VAL A 28 16.82 -3.98 -1.14
C VAL A 28 16.85 -4.22 -2.63
N SER A 29 16.93 -5.48 -3.05
CA SER A 29 17.05 -5.82 -4.47
C SER A 29 15.72 -5.79 -5.22
N ALA A 30 14.60 -6.11 -4.56
CA ALA A 30 13.30 -6.21 -5.20
C ALA A 30 12.13 -6.03 -4.21
N ILE A 31 10.98 -5.63 -4.75
CA ILE A 31 9.69 -5.65 -4.06
C ILE A 31 8.75 -6.54 -4.87
N LEU A 32 8.12 -7.49 -4.18
CA LEU A 32 7.06 -8.32 -4.74
C LEU A 32 5.75 -7.91 -4.05
N VAL A 33 4.79 -7.45 -4.86
CA VAL A 33 3.52 -6.92 -4.40
C VAL A 33 2.43 -7.90 -4.80
N PHE A 34 1.68 -8.38 -3.82
CA PHE A 34 0.51 -9.25 -4.01
C PHE A 34 -0.71 -8.54 -3.43
N GLY A 35 -1.85 -8.60 -4.13
CA GLY A 35 -3.08 -8.02 -3.65
C GLY A 35 -4.14 -7.94 -4.74
N ASP A 36 -5.03 -6.97 -4.58
CA ASP A 36 -6.16 -6.71 -5.47
C ASP A 36 -5.95 -5.44 -6.31
N SER A 37 -7.04 -4.83 -6.78
CA SER A 37 -7.03 -3.59 -7.56
C SER A 37 -6.28 -2.44 -6.89
N THR A 38 -6.24 -2.38 -5.55
CA THR A 38 -5.60 -1.28 -4.79
C THR A 38 -4.08 -1.22 -4.98
N VAL A 39 -3.48 -2.33 -5.40
CA VAL A 39 -2.05 -2.44 -5.64
C VAL A 39 -1.72 -2.86 -7.07
N ASP A 40 -2.72 -2.88 -7.97
CA ASP A 40 -2.54 -3.26 -9.37
C ASP A 40 -1.95 -2.12 -10.20
N PRO A 41 -0.70 -2.23 -10.69
CA PRO A 41 -0.07 -1.23 -11.53
C PRO A 41 -0.57 -1.24 -13.00
N GLY A 42 -1.49 -2.14 -13.35
CA GLY A 42 -2.06 -2.28 -14.68
C GLY A 42 -1.97 -3.68 -15.28
N ASN A 43 -1.79 -4.72 -14.47
CA ASN A 43 -1.78 -6.12 -14.89
C ASN A 43 -3.08 -6.48 -15.63
N ASN A 44 -4.20 -5.91 -15.21
CA ASN A 44 -5.51 -6.13 -15.84
C ASN A 44 -5.59 -5.70 -17.31
N ASN A 45 -4.66 -4.88 -17.80
CA ASN A 45 -4.61 -4.50 -19.22
C ASN A 45 -4.16 -5.66 -20.12
N TYR A 46 -3.44 -6.64 -19.56
CA TYR A 46 -2.85 -7.75 -20.29
C TYR A 46 -3.70 -9.03 -20.26
N ILE A 47 -4.78 -9.04 -19.47
CA ILE A 47 -5.73 -10.16 -19.38
C ILE A 47 -7.12 -9.75 -19.87
N LYS A 48 -7.92 -10.73 -20.30
CA LYS A 48 -9.29 -10.48 -20.79
C LYS A 48 -10.24 -10.31 -19.60
N THR A 49 -10.39 -9.06 -19.15
CA THR A 49 -11.27 -8.66 -18.06
C THR A 49 -11.97 -7.34 -18.37
N ILE A 50 -13.14 -7.13 -17.78
CA ILE A 50 -13.82 -5.83 -17.79
C ILE A 50 -13.26 -4.86 -16.73
N PHE A 51 -12.55 -5.39 -15.73
CA PHE A 51 -11.95 -4.60 -14.65
C PHE A 51 -10.63 -3.99 -15.10
N ARG A 52 -10.70 -2.94 -15.92
CA ARG A 52 -9.53 -2.17 -16.38
C ARG A 52 -9.65 -0.73 -15.93
N CYS A 53 -8.51 -0.05 -15.80
CA CYS A 53 -8.41 1.37 -15.46
C CYS A 53 -7.48 2.12 -16.42
N ASN A 54 -7.46 1.71 -17.69
CA ASN A 54 -6.70 2.34 -18.76
C ASN A 54 -7.52 3.42 -19.52
N PHE A 55 -8.46 4.06 -18.84
CA PHE A 55 -9.33 5.11 -19.38
C PHE A 55 -9.59 6.21 -18.33
N PRO A 56 -10.03 7.43 -18.74
CA PRO A 56 -10.37 8.49 -17.79
C PRO A 56 -11.55 8.09 -16.86
N PRO A 57 -11.56 8.49 -15.58
CA PRO A 57 -10.75 9.53 -14.95
C PRO A 57 -9.40 9.03 -14.39
N TYR A 58 -9.05 7.76 -14.57
CA TYR A 58 -7.82 7.19 -14.01
C TYR A 58 -6.56 7.79 -14.62
N GLY A 59 -5.48 7.85 -13.85
CA GLY A 59 -4.20 8.38 -14.30
C GLY A 59 -4.14 9.89 -14.57
N LEU A 60 -5.17 10.68 -14.22
CA LEU A 60 -5.18 12.14 -14.42
C LEU A 60 -4.03 12.85 -13.69
N ASP A 61 -3.69 12.40 -12.48
CA ASP A 61 -2.59 12.92 -11.66
C ASP A 61 -1.30 12.09 -11.84
N PHE A 62 -1.31 11.13 -12.75
CA PHE A 62 -0.16 10.29 -13.06
C PHE A 62 0.70 10.94 -14.15
N LYS A 63 1.91 10.39 -14.37
CA LYS A 63 2.85 10.97 -15.32
C LYS A 63 2.20 11.17 -16.69
N ASN A 64 2.25 12.41 -17.18
CA ASN A 64 1.68 12.86 -18.46
C ASN A 64 0.15 12.69 -18.57
N ASN A 65 -0.55 12.55 -17.44
CA ASN A 65 -2.00 12.34 -17.37
C ASN A 65 -2.46 11.07 -18.14
N ILE A 66 -1.60 10.04 -18.18
CA ILE A 66 -1.84 8.81 -18.93
C ILE A 66 -2.47 7.75 -18.00
N PRO A 67 -3.64 7.19 -18.35
CA PRO A 67 -4.24 6.09 -17.62
C PRO A 67 -3.45 4.80 -17.86
N THR A 68 -2.70 4.36 -16.86
CA THR A 68 -1.81 3.18 -16.97
C THR A 68 -2.48 1.85 -16.60
N GLY A 69 -3.74 1.85 -16.16
CA GLY A 69 -4.39 0.66 -15.59
C GLY A 69 -4.36 0.60 -14.07
N ARG A 70 -3.78 1.61 -13.41
CA ARG A 70 -3.87 1.79 -11.96
C ARG A 70 -5.29 2.19 -11.57
N PHE A 71 -5.86 1.54 -10.55
CA PHE A 71 -7.18 1.87 -10.00
C PHE A 71 -7.15 3.14 -9.13
N CYS A 72 -6.41 4.15 -9.57
CA CYS A 72 -6.32 5.46 -8.93
C CYS A 72 -5.95 6.54 -9.97
N ASN A 73 -6.06 7.81 -9.56
CA ASN A 73 -5.70 8.93 -10.44
C ASN A 73 -4.18 9.13 -10.56
N GLY A 74 -3.39 8.58 -9.64
CA GLY A 74 -1.97 8.87 -9.53
C GLY A 74 -1.14 7.63 -9.23
N ARG A 75 -0.16 7.79 -8.32
CA ARG A 75 0.72 6.72 -7.87
C ARG A 75 0.02 5.81 -6.85
N LEU A 76 0.36 4.54 -6.86
CA LEU A 76 -0.07 3.57 -5.85
C LEU A 76 0.79 3.71 -4.58
N VAL A 77 0.29 3.22 -3.45
CA VAL A 77 1.08 3.12 -2.20
C VAL A 77 2.39 2.35 -2.43
N THR A 78 2.35 1.35 -3.31
CA THR A 78 3.51 0.53 -3.70
C THR A 78 4.52 1.29 -4.53
N ASP A 79 4.10 2.27 -5.34
CA ASP A 79 5.00 3.18 -6.06
C ASP A 79 5.77 4.06 -5.07
N PHE A 80 5.09 4.60 -4.04
CA PHE A 80 5.74 5.37 -2.98
C PHE A 80 6.72 4.54 -2.17
N LEU A 81 6.36 3.30 -1.83
CA LEU A 81 7.24 2.39 -1.13
C LEU A 81 8.48 2.04 -1.97
N GLY A 82 8.28 1.74 -3.26
CA GLY A 82 9.35 1.45 -4.21
C GLY A 82 10.36 2.58 -4.36
N SER A 83 9.86 3.81 -4.43
CA SER A 83 10.65 5.02 -4.52
C SER A 83 11.37 5.29 -3.20
N TYR A 84 10.69 5.15 -2.06
CA TYR A 84 11.26 5.36 -0.72
C TYR A 84 12.44 4.43 -0.42
N ILE A 85 12.36 3.17 -0.83
CA ILE A 85 13.45 2.20 -0.61
C ILE A 85 14.48 2.17 -1.76
N GLY A 86 14.32 3.02 -2.78
CA GLY A 86 15.26 3.15 -3.89
C GLY A 86 15.28 2.00 -4.89
N VAL A 87 14.23 1.17 -4.95
CA VAL A 87 14.13 0.06 -5.91
C VAL A 87 13.64 0.55 -7.28
N LYS A 88 12.54 1.31 -7.30
CA LYS A 88 11.97 1.86 -8.54
C LYS A 88 11.01 3.00 -8.24
N GLU A 89 10.99 4.02 -9.10
CA GLU A 89 10.07 5.15 -8.94
C GLU A 89 8.60 4.73 -9.04
N ASN A 90 8.27 3.88 -10.01
CA ASN A 90 6.92 3.33 -10.19
C ASN A 90 7.03 1.81 -10.44
N VAL A 91 6.17 1.05 -9.78
CA VAL A 91 6.05 -0.40 -9.94
C VAL A 91 5.40 -0.68 -11.31
N PRO A 92 6.06 -1.40 -12.22
CA PRO A 92 5.48 -1.74 -13.51
C PRO A 92 4.45 -2.87 -13.36
N ALA A 93 3.61 -3.06 -14.38
CA ALA A 93 2.88 -4.31 -14.55
C ALA A 93 3.87 -5.49 -14.63
N TYR A 94 3.44 -6.60 -14.05
CA TYR A 94 4.18 -7.87 -14.09
C TYR A 94 3.99 -8.59 -15.42
N LEU A 95 2.82 -8.43 -16.04
CA LEU A 95 2.41 -9.05 -17.30
C LEU A 95 2.77 -8.19 -18.53
#